data_AF-B0L901-F1
#
_entry.id   AF-B0L901-F1
#
_cell.length_a   1.000
_cell.length_b   1.000
_cell.length_c   1.000
_cell.angle_alpha   90.00
_cell.angle_beta   90.00
_cell.angle_gamma   90.00
#
_symmetry.space_group_name_H-M   'P 1'
#
loop_
_entity.id
_entity.type
_entity.pdbx_description
1 polymer ?
#
loop_
_entity_poly.entity_id
_entity_poly.type
_entity_poly.pdbx_seq_one_letter_code
_entity_poly.pdbx_strand_id
1 'polypeptide(L)'
;VDYDLWKKTAEPAEPGKSKYKKGFNTDRITYDKLDEYPFLALLYNGWAFGVEYNEPRGHAYMVIDQQEVDSGRVKAGGSCLTCKTPYAPALKKQMGLDYFSKPYKEVHAHIPKRDAMLGVACIDCHNSRDMSLRISRDFTLGAALKNLGVDEAKLSRQERRTLVCAQCHVTYSIPKDAKMKSTNVYFPWQGSKWGNITIENIIKQIRSNPANLEWTQSVTGFKMGFIRHPEFELFSNNS
;
A
#
# COMPACT_ATOMS: atom_id res chain seq x y z
N VAL A 1 -25.92 -6.50 -7.25
CA VAL A 1 -25.72 -5.56 -6.10
C VAL A 1 -24.25 -5.42 -5.75
N ASP A 2 -23.58 -6.39 -5.10
CA ASP A 2 -22.20 -6.21 -4.64
C ASP A 2 -21.20 -5.91 -5.78
N TYR A 3 -21.31 -6.63 -6.90
CA TYR A 3 -20.50 -6.37 -8.08
C TYR A 3 -20.74 -4.97 -8.67
N ASP A 4 -21.99 -4.50 -8.65
CA ASP A 4 -22.33 -3.17 -9.15
C ASP A 4 -21.81 -2.08 -8.21
N LEU A 5 -21.92 -2.27 -6.90
CA LEU A 5 -21.34 -1.35 -5.89
C LEU A 5 -19.81 -1.30 -5.98
N TRP A 6 -19.15 -2.43 -6.24
CA TRP A 6 -17.71 -2.44 -6.51
C TRP A 6 -17.35 -1.61 -7.75
N LYS A 7 -18.10 -1.76 -8.85
CA LYS A 7 -17.92 -0.94 -10.07
C LYS A 7 -18.15 0.56 -9.82
N LYS A 8 -19.06 0.92 -8.91
CA LYS A 8 -19.31 2.33 -8.54
C LYS A 8 -18.09 3.04 -7.96
N THR A 9 -17.05 2.33 -7.54
CA THR A 9 -15.77 2.97 -7.18
C THR A 9 -15.07 3.66 -8.37
N ALA A 10 -15.55 3.43 -9.61
CA ALA A 10 -15.13 4.21 -10.77
C ALA A 10 -15.85 5.57 -10.88
N GLU A 11 -16.96 5.76 -10.16
CA GLU A 11 -17.75 6.99 -10.21
C GLU A 11 -17.13 8.07 -9.32
N PRO A 12 -17.20 9.36 -9.73
CA PRO A 12 -16.72 10.45 -8.90
C PRO A 12 -17.57 10.64 -7.64
N ALA A 13 -16.95 11.12 -6.56
CA ALA A 13 -17.65 11.47 -5.34
C ALA A 13 -18.44 12.79 -5.47
N GLU A 14 -19.50 12.96 -4.67
CA GLU A 14 -20.24 14.22 -4.64
C GLU A 14 -19.38 15.36 -4.06
N PRO A 15 -19.30 16.54 -4.73
CA PRO A 15 -18.53 17.67 -4.26
C PRO A 15 -19.16 18.28 -3.00
N GLY A 16 -18.32 18.93 -2.18
CA GLY A 16 -18.78 19.69 -1.02
C GLY A 16 -19.24 18.86 0.18
N LYS A 17 -19.11 17.53 0.14
CA LYS A 17 -19.46 16.63 1.27
C LYS A 17 -18.34 16.45 2.29
N SER A 18 -17.09 16.60 1.86
CA SER A 18 -15.90 16.40 2.68
C SER A 18 -14.97 17.60 2.59
N LYS A 19 -14.48 18.08 3.74
CA LYS A 19 -13.54 19.19 3.81
C LYS A 19 -12.11 18.77 3.44
N TYR A 20 -11.68 17.60 3.88
CA TYR A 20 -10.27 17.17 3.82
C TYR A 20 -9.99 15.99 2.89
N LYS A 21 -11.04 15.33 2.38
CA LYS A 21 -10.92 14.19 1.46
C LYS A 21 -11.78 14.45 0.23
N LYS A 22 -11.16 15.13 -0.75
CA LYS A 22 -11.82 15.66 -1.95
C LYS A 22 -11.34 14.99 -3.26
N GLY A 23 -10.50 13.96 -3.16
CA GLY A 23 -9.94 13.27 -4.33
C GLY A 23 -11.03 12.73 -5.24
N PHE A 24 -10.99 13.09 -6.52
CA PHE A 24 -11.88 12.60 -7.57
C PHE A 24 -13.38 12.86 -7.28
N ASN A 25 -13.71 14.12 -6.99
CA ASN A 25 -15.09 14.59 -6.95
C ASN A 25 -15.67 14.72 -8.37
N THR A 26 -16.86 15.32 -8.54
CA THR A 26 -17.50 15.52 -9.86
C THR A 26 -16.68 16.38 -10.83
N ASP A 27 -15.68 17.12 -10.36
CA ASP A 27 -14.67 17.80 -11.18
C ASP A 27 -13.69 16.82 -11.85
N ARG A 28 -13.63 15.57 -11.38
CA ARG A 28 -12.72 14.49 -11.78
C ARG A 28 -11.24 14.85 -11.57
N ILE A 29 -10.99 15.83 -10.72
CA ILE A 29 -9.63 16.27 -10.39
C ILE A 29 -9.13 15.44 -9.22
N THR A 30 -7.91 14.92 -9.37
CA THR A 30 -7.17 14.37 -8.24
C THR A 30 -6.35 15.51 -7.64
N TYR A 31 -6.71 15.94 -6.44
CA TYR A 31 -6.06 17.07 -5.76
C TYR A 31 -4.65 16.68 -5.32
N ASP A 32 -3.65 17.52 -5.64
CA ASP A 32 -2.28 17.32 -5.20
C ASP A 32 -2.13 17.70 -3.73
N LYS A 33 -1.63 16.77 -2.90
CA LYS A 33 -1.41 17.03 -1.48
C LYS A 33 -0.23 17.96 -1.24
N LEU A 34 0.68 18.11 -2.23
CA LEU A 34 1.76 19.08 -2.14
C LEU A 34 1.23 20.51 -2.17
N ASP A 35 0.16 20.78 -2.90
CA ASP A 35 -0.52 22.08 -2.88
C ASP A 35 -1.37 22.27 -1.62
N GLU A 36 -2.06 21.22 -1.15
CA GLU A 36 -2.86 21.30 0.08
C GLU A 36 -2.00 21.48 1.34
N TYR A 37 -0.79 20.90 1.34
CA TYR A 37 0.16 20.96 2.44
C TYR A 37 1.56 21.33 1.90
N PRO A 38 1.83 22.61 1.60
CA PRO A 38 3.06 23.05 0.91
C PRO A 38 4.38 22.63 1.57
N PHE A 39 4.38 22.44 2.88
CA PHE A 39 5.55 21.94 3.60
C PHE A 39 5.96 20.51 3.19
N LEU A 40 5.06 19.71 2.62
CA LEU A 40 5.38 18.37 2.11
C LEU A 40 6.31 18.43 0.89
N ALA A 41 6.17 19.43 0.03
CA ALA A 41 7.06 19.60 -1.12
C ALA A 41 8.52 19.80 -0.67
N LEU A 42 8.72 20.55 0.43
CA LEU A 42 10.03 20.74 1.05
C LEU A 42 10.50 19.47 1.77
N LEU A 43 9.65 18.89 2.64
CA LEU A 43 10.04 17.74 3.46
C LEU A 43 10.28 16.48 2.63
N TYR A 44 9.56 16.28 1.54
CA TYR A 44 9.71 15.11 0.66
C TYR A 44 10.61 15.40 -0.56
N ASN A 45 11.28 16.54 -0.60
CA ASN A 45 12.25 16.80 -1.67
C ASN A 45 13.42 15.80 -1.61
N GLY A 46 13.74 15.18 -2.74
CA GLY A 46 14.78 14.14 -2.86
C GLY A 46 14.27 12.78 -3.33
N TRP A 47 12.95 12.63 -3.47
CA TRP A 47 12.32 11.52 -4.18
C TRP A 47 10.92 11.91 -4.65
N ALA A 48 10.25 10.99 -5.33
CA ALA A 48 9.07 11.32 -6.13
C ALA A 48 7.81 11.69 -5.32
N PHE A 49 7.77 11.43 -4.01
CA PHE A 49 6.67 11.97 -3.18
C PHE A 49 6.71 13.49 -3.08
N GLY A 50 7.87 14.14 -3.26
CA GLY A 50 7.97 15.59 -3.37
C GLY A 50 7.76 16.12 -4.79
N VAL A 51 7.36 15.27 -5.73
CA VAL A 51 7.07 15.62 -7.14
C VAL A 51 5.58 15.45 -7.43
N GLU A 52 5.02 14.30 -7.07
CA GLU A 52 3.59 14.04 -7.25
C GLU A 52 3.08 13.19 -6.09
N TYR A 53 2.09 13.68 -5.35
CA TYR A 53 1.43 12.93 -4.29
C TYR A 53 -0.03 13.34 -4.12
N ASN A 54 -0.90 12.74 -4.93
CA ASN A 54 -2.30 13.12 -4.97
C ASN A 54 -3.15 12.46 -3.85
N GLU A 55 -4.30 13.06 -3.54
CA GLU A 55 -5.35 12.44 -2.72
C GLU A 55 -5.86 11.14 -3.37
N PRO A 56 -6.26 10.12 -2.58
CA PRO A 56 -6.71 8.85 -3.13
C PRO A 56 -8.07 9.00 -3.83
N ARG A 57 -8.33 8.08 -4.76
CA ARG A 57 -9.64 7.89 -5.39
C ARG A 57 -10.09 6.43 -5.31
N GLY A 58 -11.23 6.11 -5.92
CA GLY A 58 -11.87 4.81 -5.79
C GLY A 58 -11.04 3.63 -6.31
N HIS A 59 -11.31 2.45 -5.76
CA HIS A 59 -10.58 1.21 -6.00
C HIS A 59 -10.42 0.80 -7.47
N ALA A 60 -11.36 1.17 -8.35
CA ALA A 60 -11.27 0.91 -9.78
C ALA A 60 -10.01 1.49 -10.44
N TYR A 61 -9.45 2.56 -9.88
CA TYR A 61 -8.32 3.30 -10.48
C TYR A 61 -6.94 2.89 -9.95
N MET A 62 -6.86 1.94 -9.01
CA MET A 62 -5.62 1.62 -8.29
C MET A 62 -4.41 1.38 -9.18
N VAL A 63 -4.55 0.57 -10.24
CA VAL A 63 -3.44 0.29 -11.17
C VAL A 63 -3.28 1.40 -12.19
N ILE A 64 -4.38 2.01 -12.64
CA ILE A 64 -4.36 3.13 -13.60
C ILE A 64 -3.53 4.28 -13.03
N ASP A 65 -3.82 4.71 -11.80
CA ASP A 65 -3.07 5.77 -11.12
C ASP A 65 -1.58 5.44 -10.99
N GLN A 66 -1.25 4.18 -10.70
CA GLN A 66 0.15 3.77 -10.59
C GLN A 66 0.88 3.73 -11.95
N GLN A 67 0.15 3.59 -13.05
CA GLN A 67 0.70 3.58 -14.40
C GLN A 67 0.94 5.00 -14.93
N GLU A 68 0.11 5.95 -14.49
CA GLU A 68 0.07 7.35 -14.95
C GLU A 68 0.87 8.31 -14.07
N VAL A 69 1.07 7.99 -12.79
CA VAL A 69 1.89 8.78 -11.86
C VAL A 69 3.32 8.96 -12.36
N ASP A 70 3.99 10.02 -11.92
CA ASP A 70 5.41 10.27 -12.14
C ASP A 70 6.23 8.99 -11.96
N SER A 71 7.05 8.69 -12.97
CA SER A 71 7.81 7.43 -13.03
C SER A 71 8.73 7.23 -11.83
N GLY A 72 9.10 8.31 -11.13
CA GLY A 72 9.84 8.27 -9.88
C GLY A 72 9.10 7.55 -8.75
N ARG A 73 7.76 7.59 -8.71
CA ARG A 73 6.94 6.95 -7.66
C ARG A 73 6.95 5.42 -7.75
N VAL A 74 7.29 4.87 -8.92
CA VAL A 74 7.40 3.42 -9.16
C VAL A 74 8.84 2.92 -9.27
N LYS A 75 9.83 3.74 -8.89
CA LYS A 75 11.25 3.35 -8.85
C LYS A 75 11.56 2.22 -7.87
N ALA A 76 10.66 1.93 -6.93
CA ALA A 76 10.78 0.76 -6.06
C ALA A 76 10.49 -0.58 -6.76
N GLY A 77 10.23 -0.57 -8.08
CA GLY A 77 10.10 -1.80 -8.87
C GLY A 77 8.76 -2.50 -8.68
N GLY A 78 8.74 -3.81 -8.88
CA GLY A 78 7.52 -4.61 -8.73
C GLY A 78 6.99 -4.67 -7.29
N SER A 79 7.77 -4.27 -6.28
CA SER A 79 7.26 -4.03 -4.91
C SER A 79 6.00 -3.17 -4.90
N CYS A 80 5.88 -2.21 -5.81
CA CYS A 80 4.75 -1.31 -5.96
C CYS A 80 3.43 -2.03 -6.30
N LEU A 81 3.46 -3.24 -6.88
CA LEU A 81 2.26 -4.01 -7.25
C LEU A 81 1.60 -4.73 -6.06
N THR A 82 2.29 -4.83 -4.93
CA THR A 82 1.92 -5.67 -3.77
C THR A 82 0.51 -5.38 -3.26
N CYS A 83 0.12 -4.10 -3.25
CA CYS A 83 -1.17 -3.63 -2.75
C CYS A 83 -2.07 -3.08 -3.87
N LYS A 84 -1.88 -3.54 -5.12
CA LYS A 84 -2.52 -2.92 -6.30
C LYS A 84 -3.27 -3.89 -7.21
N THR A 85 -2.73 -5.08 -7.43
CA THR A 85 -3.31 -6.06 -8.36
C THR A 85 -3.60 -7.40 -7.66
N PRO A 86 -4.67 -8.12 -8.04
CA PRO A 86 -4.95 -9.47 -7.53
C PRO A 86 -3.88 -10.49 -7.92
N TYR A 87 -3.04 -10.18 -8.92
CA TYR A 87 -1.95 -11.04 -9.36
C TYR A 87 -0.73 -11.00 -8.45
N ALA A 88 -0.64 -10.05 -7.50
CA ALA A 88 0.55 -9.85 -6.66
C ALA A 88 1.02 -11.12 -5.91
N PRO A 89 0.15 -11.91 -5.25
CA PRO A 89 0.59 -13.13 -4.57
C PRO A 89 1.17 -14.17 -5.54
N ALA A 90 0.56 -14.34 -6.72
CA ALA A 90 1.00 -15.29 -7.74
C ALA A 90 2.35 -14.86 -8.35
N LEU A 91 2.50 -13.59 -8.71
CA LEU A 91 3.74 -13.02 -9.24
C LEU A 91 4.88 -13.13 -8.21
N LYS A 92 4.61 -12.79 -6.95
CA LYS A 92 5.61 -12.96 -5.86
C LYS A 92 6.05 -14.40 -5.72
N LYS A 93 5.12 -15.36 -5.82
CA LYS A 93 5.43 -16.80 -5.75
C LYS A 93 6.28 -17.27 -6.94
N GLN A 94 5.95 -16.80 -8.15
CA GLN A 94 6.64 -17.20 -9.37
C GLN A 94 8.03 -16.59 -9.51
N MET A 95 8.18 -15.31 -9.16
CA MET A 95 9.41 -14.55 -9.42
C MET A 95 10.35 -14.48 -8.20
N GLY A 96 9.84 -14.74 -6.98
CA GLY A 96 10.65 -14.64 -5.78
C GLY A 96 11.20 -13.23 -5.55
N LEU A 97 12.52 -13.08 -5.42
CA LEU A 97 13.18 -11.79 -5.20
C LEU A 97 13.02 -10.83 -6.40
N ASP A 98 12.92 -11.39 -7.61
CA ASP A 98 12.76 -10.60 -8.84
C ASP A 98 11.44 -9.84 -8.87
N TYR A 99 10.40 -10.34 -8.18
CA TYR A 99 9.13 -9.62 -8.03
C TYR A 99 9.35 -8.23 -7.41
N PHE A 100 10.25 -8.11 -6.43
CA PHE A 100 10.50 -6.84 -5.75
C PHE A 100 11.48 -5.97 -6.53
N SER A 101 12.59 -6.57 -6.98
CA SER A 101 13.76 -5.84 -7.46
C SER A 101 13.69 -5.40 -8.92
N LYS A 102 12.88 -6.07 -9.75
CA LYS A 102 12.76 -5.75 -11.18
C LYS A 102 11.94 -4.47 -11.40
N PRO A 103 12.18 -3.76 -12.52
CA PRO A 103 11.41 -2.57 -12.88
C PRO A 103 9.90 -2.82 -12.89
N TYR A 104 9.14 -1.82 -12.44
CA TYR A 104 7.68 -1.90 -12.30
C TYR A 104 6.98 -2.41 -13.55
N LYS A 105 7.30 -1.84 -14.73
CA LYS A 105 6.67 -2.20 -16.00
C LYS A 105 7.02 -3.64 -16.44
N GLU A 106 8.19 -4.16 -16.06
CA GLU A 106 8.57 -5.55 -16.38
C GLU A 106 7.73 -6.55 -15.56
N VAL A 107 7.58 -6.31 -14.26
CA VAL A 107 6.75 -7.16 -13.40
C VAL A 107 5.27 -7.05 -13.79
N HIS A 108 4.81 -5.83 -14.09
CA HIS A 108 3.44 -5.58 -14.55
C HIS A 108 3.11 -6.28 -15.87
N ALA A 109 4.06 -6.39 -16.81
CA ALA A 109 3.86 -7.06 -18.10
C ALA A 109 3.54 -8.56 -18.00
N HIS A 110 3.74 -9.18 -16.83
CA HIS A 110 3.34 -10.57 -16.57
C HIS A 110 1.84 -10.71 -16.29
N ILE A 111 1.12 -9.60 -16.07
CA ILE A 111 -0.34 -9.60 -15.90
C ILE A 111 -0.99 -9.74 -17.28
N PRO A 112 -1.98 -10.63 -17.46
CA PRO A 112 -2.70 -10.76 -18.72
C PRO A 112 -3.24 -9.40 -19.19
N LYS A 113 -3.09 -9.09 -20.49
CA LYS A 113 -3.47 -7.78 -21.07
C LYS A 113 -4.88 -7.34 -20.70
N ARG A 114 -5.84 -8.27 -20.67
CA ARG A 114 -7.25 -8.00 -20.30
C ARG A 114 -7.42 -7.50 -18.86
N ASP A 115 -6.50 -7.84 -17.97
CA ASP A 115 -6.53 -7.52 -16.54
C ASP A 115 -5.43 -6.52 -16.17
N ALA A 116 -4.73 -5.93 -17.15
CA ALA A 116 -3.55 -5.10 -16.89
C ALA A 116 -3.88 -3.84 -16.07
N MET A 117 -5.12 -3.36 -16.11
CA MET A 117 -5.59 -2.22 -15.31
C MET A 117 -6.47 -2.65 -14.13
N LEU A 118 -6.60 -3.95 -13.88
CA LEU A 118 -7.46 -4.47 -12.81
C LEU A 118 -6.84 -4.17 -11.44
N GLY A 119 -7.52 -3.31 -10.68
CA GLY A 119 -7.28 -3.07 -9.26
C GLY A 119 -7.77 -4.21 -8.37
N VAL A 120 -7.99 -3.93 -7.09
CA VAL A 120 -8.51 -4.91 -6.13
C VAL A 120 -9.80 -5.57 -6.64
N ALA A 121 -9.86 -6.89 -6.54
CA ALA A 121 -10.97 -7.72 -7.02
C ALA A 121 -11.57 -8.57 -5.89
N CYS A 122 -12.71 -9.21 -6.16
CA CYS A 122 -13.43 -10.04 -5.17
C CYS A 122 -12.51 -11.08 -4.52
N ILE A 123 -11.63 -11.70 -5.31
CA ILE A 123 -10.71 -12.74 -4.89
C ILE A 123 -9.64 -12.26 -3.89
N ASP A 124 -9.39 -10.95 -3.79
CA ASP A 124 -8.46 -10.40 -2.81
C ASP A 124 -8.99 -10.48 -1.37
N CYS A 125 -10.31 -10.52 -1.21
CA CYS A 125 -10.99 -10.46 0.09
C CYS A 125 -11.92 -11.64 0.35
N HIS A 126 -12.37 -12.36 -0.69
CA HIS A 126 -13.34 -13.44 -0.59
C HIS A 126 -12.78 -14.79 -1.06
N ASN A 127 -13.19 -15.86 -0.38
CA ASN A 127 -13.03 -17.22 -0.84
C ASN A 127 -14.05 -17.52 -1.96
N SER A 128 -13.61 -18.11 -3.06
CA SER A 128 -14.48 -18.39 -4.21
C SER A 128 -15.49 -19.52 -3.99
N ARG A 129 -15.34 -20.33 -2.93
CA ARG A 129 -16.24 -21.44 -2.64
C ARG A 129 -17.48 -21.02 -1.86
N ASP A 130 -17.32 -20.12 -0.91
CA ASP A 130 -18.36 -19.77 0.08
C ASP A 130 -18.49 -18.26 0.34
N MET A 131 -17.72 -17.42 -0.36
CA MET A 131 -17.67 -15.97 -0.19
C MET A 131 -17.23 -15.49 1.21
N SER A 132 -16.70 -16.39 2.05
CA SER A 132 -16.14 -16.02 3.35
C SER A 132 -14.95 -15.07 3.18
N LEU A 133 -14.75 -14.19 4.18
CA LEU A 133 -13.63 -13.26 4.17
C LEU A 133 -12.30 -14.01 4.36
N ARG A 134 -11.33 -13.71 3.50
CA ARG A 134 -9.98 -14.29 3.53
C ARG A 134 -8.91 -13.21 3.37
N ILE A 135 -7.71 -13.53 3.84
CA ILE A 135 -6.50 -12.76 3.58
C ILE A 135 -5.80 -13.39 2.37
N SER A 136 -5.74 -12.67 1.26
CA SER A 136 -5.00 -13.08 0.05
C SER A 136 -3.53 -12.65 0.10
N ARG A 137 -3.22 -11.60 0.87
CA ARG A 137 -1.86 -11.06 1.04
C ARG A 137 -1.10 -11.73 2.19
N ASP A 138 -1.06 -13.07 2.21
CA ASP A 138 -0.37 -13.84 3.26
C ASP A 138 1.12 -13.45 3.39
N PHE A 139 1.79 -13.21 2.26
CA PHE A 139 3.21 -12.86 2.25
C PHE A 139 3.54 -11.48 2.85
N THR A 140 2.55 -10.62 3.09
CA THR A 140 2.70 -9.35 3.81
C THR A 140 1.90 -9.36 5.11
N LEU A 141 0.56 -9.31 5.02
CA LEU A 141 -0.32 -9.25 6.18
C LEU A 141 -0.23 -10.52 7.03
N GLY A 142 -0.28 -11.70 6.42
CA GLY A 142 -0.17 -12.96 7.17
C GLY A 142 1.17 -13.06 7.93
N ALA A 143 2.26 -12.66 7.28
CA ALA A 143 3.58 -12.55 7.92
C ALA A 143 3.60 -11.52 9.06
N ALA A 144 2.91 -10.38 8.90
CA ALA A 144 2.85 -9.35 9.92
C ALA A 144 1.97 -9.75 11.12
N LEU A 145 0.85 -10.45 10.89
CA LEU A 145 -0.01 -11.01 11.94
C LEU A 145 0.73 -12.02 12.80
N LYS A 146 1.61 -12.83 12.21
CA LYS A 146 2.51 -13.73 12.97
C LYS A 146 3.42 -12.96 13.92
N ASN A 147 3.95 -11.81 13.51
CA ASN A 147 4.77 -10.96 14.38
C ASN A 147 3.97 -10.36 15.55
N LEU A 148 2.65 -10.24 15.41
CA LEU A 148 1.73 -9.80 16.47
C LEU A 148 1.25 -10.96 17.36
N GLY A 149 1.63 -12.21 17.06
CA GLY A 149 1.17 -13.40 17.76
C GLY A 149 -0.30 -13.77 17.48
N VAL A 150 -0.85 -13.32 16.35
CA VAL A 150 -2.24 -13.57 15.96
C VAL A 150 -2.36 -14.93 15.28
N ASP A 151 -3.30 -15.74 15.78
CA ASP A 151 -3.71 -17.00 15.15
C ASP A 151 -4.87 -16.74 14.18
N GLU A 152 -4.58 -16.78 12.88
CA GLU A 152 -5.56 -16.47 11.83
C GLU A 152 -6.79 -17.40 11.85
N ALA A 153 -6.64 -18.64 12.35
CA ALA A 153 -7.74 -19.59 12.46
C ALA A 153 -8.78 -19.17 13.52
N LYS A 154 -8.38 -18.35 14.49
CA LYS A 154 -9.22 -17.86 15.59
C LYS A 154 -9.84 -16.49 15.32
N LEU A 155 -9.50 -15.86 14.20
CA LEU A 155 -10.05 -14.55 13.84
C LEU A 155 -11.56 -14.63 13.62
N SER A 156 -12.27 -13.82 14.39
CA SER A 156 -13.71 -13.62 14.25
C SER A 156 -14.06 -12.99 12.92
N ARG A 157 -15.35 -13.07 12.54
CA ARG A 157 -15.86 -12.38 11.35
C ARG A 157 -15.65 -10.87 11.45
N GLN A 158 -15.75 -10.28 12.64
CA GLN A 158 -15.60 -8.84 12.82
C GLN A 158 -14.15 -8.39 12.61
N GLU A 159 -13.18 -9.12 13.15
CA GLU A 159 -11.76 -8.82 12.92
C GLU A 159 -11.41 -8.96 11.43
N ARG A 160 -11.96 -9.98 10.76
CA ARG A 160 -11.78 -10.16 9.31
C ARG A 160 -12.33 -8.99 8.49
N ARG A 161 -13.42 -8.34 8.92
CA ARG A 161 -13.98 -7.16 8.21
C ARG A 161 -13.00 -5.98 8.18
N THR A 162 -12.11 -5.88 9.17
CA THR A 162 -11.05 -4.87 9.20
C THR A 162 -9.78 -5.39 8.51
N LEU A 163 -9.41 -6.66 8.75
CA LEU A 163 -8.17 -7.22 8.22
C LEU A 163 -8.14 -7.34 6.70
N VAL A 164 -9.28 -7.51 6.02
CA VAL A 164 -9.31 -7.45 4.55
C VAL A 164 -8.85 -6.08 4.02
N CYS A 165 -9.07 -4.99 4.77
CA CYS A 165 -8.57 -3.65 4.46
C CYS A 165 -7.08 -3.51 4.84
N ALA A 166 -6.69 -4.08 5.99
CA ALA A 166 -5.31 -4.09 6.49
C ALA A 166 -4.33 -4.86 5.58
N GLN A 167 -4.82 -5.52 4.53
CA GLN A 167 -3.96 -6.08 3.48
C GLN A 167 -3.17 -5.00 2.74
N CYS A 168 -3.70 -3.77 2.69
CA CYS A 168 -3.16 -2.66 1.93
C CYS A 168 -3.08 -1.35 2.74
N HIS A 169 -4.06 -1.07 3.59
CA HIS A 169 -4.19 0.17 4.37
C HIS A 169 -3.36 0.14 5.66
N VAL A 170 -2.06 0.04 5.45
CA VAL A 170 -1.02 -0.08 6.48
C VAL A 170 0.23 0.69 6.06
N THR A 171 1.10 0.98 7.02
CA THR A 171 2.48 1.35 6.67
C THR A 171 3.28 0.11 6.28
N TYR A 172 4.25 0.31 5.40
CA TYR A 172 5.16 -0.74 4.94
C TYR A 172 6.57 -0.19 4.78
N SER A 173 7.54 -1.07 4.90
CA SER A 173 8.95 -0.82 4.57
C SER A 173 9.33 -1.62 3.33
N ILE A 174 10.14 -1.02 2.46
CA ILE A 174 10.71 -1.66 1.27
C ILE A 174 12.24 -1.70 1.41
N PRO A 175 12.81 -2.71 2.07
CA PRO A 175 14.24 -2.83 2.26
C PRO A 175 15.01 -2.76 0.94
N LYS A 176 16.19 -2.13 1.00
CA LYS A 176 17.07 -1.91 -0.13
C LYS A 176 18.37 -2.70 0.00
N ASP A 177 18.84 -3.26 -1.10
CA ASP A 177 20.20 -3.79 -1.19
C ASP A 177 21.24 -2.66 -1.34
N ALA A 178 22.53 -3.03 -1.46
CA ALA A 178 23.62 -2.07 -1.65
C ALA A 178 23.50 -1.23 -2.94
N LYS A 179 22.71 -1.68 -3.92
CA LYS A 179 22.44 -0.99 -5.20
C LYS A 179 21.10 -0.24 -5.17
N MET A 180 20.49 -0.08 -4.00
CA MET A 180 19.18 0.54 -3.81
C MET A 180 18.02 -0.18 -4.52
N LYS A 181 18.16 -1.46 -4.84
CA LYS A 181 17.07 -2.29 -5.35
C LYS A 181 16.22 -2.83 -4.20
N SER A 182 14.91 -2.88 -4.41
CA SER A 182 13.96 -3.42 -3.45
C SER A 182 14.15 -4.93 -3.27
N THR A 183 14.17 -5.40 -2.03
CA THR A 183 14.35 -6.83 -1.71
C THR A 183 13.11 -7.47 -1.08
N ASN A 184 12.21 -6.67 -0.51
CA ASN A 184 10.99 -7.15 0.11
C ASN A 184 9.94 -6.02 0.24
N VAL A 185 8.72 -6.39 0.64
CA VAL A 185 7.73 -5.49 1.24
C VAL A 185 7.25 -6.15 2.54
N TYR A 186 7.36 -5.45 3.66
CA TYR A 186 6.88 -5.97 4.95
C TYR A 186 6.28 -4.86 5.80
N PHE A 187 5.42 -5.23 6.75
CA PHE A 187 4.81 -4.28 7.69
C PHE A 187 5.69 -4.23 8.96
N PRO A 188 6.16 -3.03 9.39
CA PRO A 188 7.12 -2.87 10.49
C PRO A 188 6.48 -3.02 11.87
N TRP A 189 5.78 -4.13 12.10
CA TRP A 189 4.99 -4.40 13.31
C TRP A 189 5.72 -5.24 14.36
N GLN A 190 6.98 -5.63 14.12
CA GLN A 190 7.74 -6.44 15.06
C GLN A 190 7.91 -5.72 16.40
N GLY A 191 7.65 -6.44 17.49
CA GLY A 191 7.64 -5.88 18.85
C GLY A 191 6.33 -5.19 19.25
N SER A 192 5.35 -5.11 18.36
CA SER A 192 3.99 -4.69 18.67
C SER A 192 3.11 -5.86 19.10
N LYS A 193 1.89 -5.58 19.55
CA LYS A 193 0.86 -6.58 19.88
C LYS A 193 -0.43 -6.28 19.12
N TRP A 194 -1.30 -7.28 19.00
CA TRP A 194 -2.66 -7.07 18.48
C TRP A 194 -3.37 -5.95 19.27
N GLY A 195 -3.94 -4.97 18.56
CA GLY A 195 -4.56 -3.79 19.15
C GLY A 195 -3.59 -2.75 19.74
N ASN A 196 -2.27 -2.92 19.54
CA ASN A 196 -1.25 -2.01 20.09
C ASN A 196 -0.02 -1.94 19.17
N ILE A 197 -0.20 -1.31 18.01
CA ILE A 197 0.85 -1.06 17.01
C ILE A 197 1.25 0.42 17.09
N THR A 198 2.19 0.73 17.98
CA THR A 198 2.56 2.12 18.26
C THR A 198 3.57 2.68 17.24
N ILE A 199 3.57 4.01 17.11
CA ILE A 199 4.54 4.71 16.28
C ILE A 199 5.98 4.51 16.76
N GLU A 200 6.21 4.37 18.07
CA GLU A 200 7.53 4.10 18.65
C GLU A 200 8.07 2.76 18.17
N ASN A 201 7.23 1.72 18.16
CA ASN A 201 7.61 0.40 17.65
C ASN A 201 7.89 0.44 16.15
N ILE A 202 7.06 1.11 15.37
CA ILE A 202 7.27 1.29 13.93
C ILE A 202 8.61 2.00 13.65
N ILE A 203 8.89 3.12 14.33
CA ILE A 203 10.14 3.86 14.19
C ILE A 203 11.34 3.00 14.62
N LYS A 204 11.21 2.26 15.73
CA LYS A 204 12.25 1.32 16.19
C LYS A 204 12.57 0.27 15.12
N GLN A 205 11.56 -0.28 14.45
CA GLN A 205 11.77 -1.24 13.36
C GLN A 205 12.35 -0.62 12.11
N ILE A 206 11.93 0.59 11.73
CA ILE A 206 12.55 1.30 10.61
C ILE A 206 14.04 1.56 10.89
N ARG A 207 14.39 1.93 12.12
CA ARG A 207 15.77 2.23 12.52
C ARG A 207 16.64 0.99 12.77
N SER A 208 16.07 -0.20 12.87
CA SER A 208 16.81 -1.41 13.24
C SER A 208 17.78 -1.90 12.17
N ASN A 209 17.58 -1.50 10.91
CA ASN A 209 18.42 -1.91 9.80
C ASN A 209 18.56 -0.77 8.76
N PRO A 210 19.79 -0.37 8.37
CA PRO A 210 20.02 0.63 7.32
C PRO A 210 19.36 0.31 5.97
N ALA A 211 19.06 -0.95 5.69
CA ALA A 211 18.33 -1.37 4.50
C ALA A 211 16.91 -0.76 4.45
N ASN A 212 16.31 -0.41 5.59
CA ASN A 212 14.99 0.21 5.68
C ASN A 212 15.00 1.72 5.37
N LEU A 213 16.19 2.31 5.15
CA LEU A 213 16.31 3.69 4.71
C LEU A 213 16.25 3.73 3.18
N GLU A 214 15.14 4.22 2.65
CA GLU A 214 14.73 3.98 1.25
C GLU A 214 15.09 5.11 0.30
N TRP A 215 15.36 6.31 0.83
CA TRP A 215 15.59 7.52 0.04
C TRP A 215 16.49 8.50 0.80
N THR A 216 16.98 9.51 0.09
CA THR A 216 17.76 10.61 0.66
C THR A 216 16.99 11.90 0.52
N GLN A 217 16.76 12.59 1.63
CA GLN A 217 16.11 13.89 1.64
C GLN A 217 17.10 14.96 1.14
N SER A 218 16.75 15.69 0.09
CA SER A 218 17.64 16.64 -0.57
C SER A 218 17.99 17.87 0.28
N VAL A 219 17.06 18.33 1.11
CA VAL A 219 17.26 19.55 1.94
C VAL A 219 18.31 19.33 3.03
N THR A 220 18.38 18.12 3.61
CA THR A 220 19.26 17.80 4.74
C THR A 220 20.40 16.86 4.37
N GLY A 221 20.29 16.13 3.27
CA GLY A 221 21.20 15.04 2.90
C GLY A 221 20.98 13.75 3.68
N PHE A 222 19.97 13.66 4.56
CA PHE A 222 19.75 12.48 5.39
C PHE A 222 19.14 11.31 4.63
N LYS A 223 19.63 10.10 4.90
CA LYS A 223 19.00 8.86 4.43
C LYS A 223 17.87 8.47 5.39
N MET A 224 16.67 8.29 4.86
CA MET A 224 15.44 8.22 5.66
C MET A 224 14.65 6.95 5.38
N GLY A 225 14.02 6.41 6.42
CA GLY A 225 12.88 5.50 6.25
C GLY A 225 11.63 6.28 5.83
N PHE A 226 10.51 5.60 5.67
CA PHE A 226 9.26 6.27 5.32
C PHE A 226 8.03 5.56 5.89
N ILE A 227 7.02 6.36 6.25
CA ILE A 227 5.72 5.86 6.72
C ILE A 227 4.69 6.19 5.65
N ARG A 228 3.85 5.21 5.33
CA ARG A 228 2.75 5.35 4.38
C ARG A 228 1.42 5.31 5.15
N HIS A 229 0.32 5.31 4.41
CA HIS A 229 -1.07 5.28 4.85
C HIS A 229 -1.34 4.26 5.99
N PRO A 230 -1.19 4.63 7.28
CA PRO A 230 -1.13 3.69 8.39
C PRO A 230 -2.52 3.55 9.02
N GLU A 231 -3.57 3.38 8.20
CA GLU A 231 -4.94 3.45 8.70
C GLU A 231 -5.24 2.34 9.71
N PHE A 232 -4.81 1.11 9.46
CA PHE A 232 -5.05 0.01 10.39
C PHE A 232 -4.28 0.20 11.71
N GLU A 233 -3.01 0.60 11.66
CA GLU A 233 -2.22 0.85 12.86
C GLU A 233 -2.82 1.98 13.69
N LEU A 234 -3.23 3.07 13.04
CA LEU A 234 -3.87 4.20 13.70
C LEU A 234 -5.23 3.81 14.29
N PHE A 235 -6.05 3.09 13.54
CA PHE A 235 -7.40 2.70 13.94
C PHE A 235 -7.40 1.67 15.08
N SER A 236 -6.50 0.70 15.04
CA SER A 236 -6.50 -0.42 16.00
C SER A 236 -5.74 -0.14 17.30
N ASN A 237 -4.92 0.91 17.37
CA ASN A 237 -4.10 1.18 18.54
C ASN A 237 -4.95 1.67 19.73
N ASN A 238 -5.14 0.81 20.73
CA ASN A 238 -6.03 0.99 21.89
C ASN A 238 -7.52 1.16 21.52
N SER A 239 -7.98 0.52 20.43
CA SER A 239 -9.39 0.45 20.05
C SER A 239 -10.01 -0.92 20.30
#